data_AF-A0A2E9WM23-F1
#
_entry.id   AF-A0A2E9WM23-F1
#
_cell.length_a   1.000
_cell.length_b   1.000
_cell.length_c   1.000
_cell.angle_alpha   90.00
_cell.angle_beta   90.00
_cell.angle_gamma   90.00
#
_symmetry.space_group_name_H-M   'P 1'
#
loop_
_entity.id
_entity.type
_entity.pdbx_description
1 polymer ?
#
loop_
_entity_poly.entity_id
_entity_poly.type
_entity_poly.pdbx_seq_one_letter_code
_entity_poly.pdbx_strand_id
1 'polypeptide(L)'
;MAALPRSSVRLAGLILATGLMGCSPERPMTRGRLALQPVPDGEVAPLETRVERIVFSPGETSWQGRAPVTEPIQVGEESGLRVQGGESQEIVVGGAFDASLFNVVWLEVLAMEDVSLRLGVEGKGANETNEPTRSGSLDVHFVLAGTRQRIAFDLRSLPAGLVELQTLQILGRGLNPDWALLAVEFAQRAPRAWLPGGANPLDLVAIDGDSRRGQALAGGIPLSARVRVPAGGQLRFSYGPAERHPRPAQATHLLVSADGTRLVRVQPEGGWSAAAWSSVVLDLADHAQEELTLRFELTGASQDSPADELIVLGEPVLVEPAEAPPTVLLVTSDTHRADHVASAPGAASVHTPALDALARQGVLFSDCFATSNITLPSHAALLTGLHPRDTGITNNRTRLGEQADTLAERFQEAGYATLAVTSAKHMNHPWSGLGQGFDRMAWPSAERDRSAPESVALLRRWMAEHEDRPLFIWLHLYDAHRPYDPPDTHTLLHYPAGQDPRSDTLPSPSGPLPPHLTGVRDL
;
A
#
# COMPACT_ATOMS: atom_id res chain seq x y z
N MET A 1 -26.33 46.16 2.25
CA MET A 1 -27.36 45.46 3.05
C MET A 1 -28.27 44.74 2.06
N ALA A 2 -28.49 43.43 2.07
CA ALA A 2 -28.32 42.44 3.11
C ALA A 2 -27.78 41.11 2.52
N ALA A 3 -26.89 40.46 3.28
CA ALA A 3 -26.41 39.12 3.01
C ALA A 3 -27.50 38.10 3.32
N LEU A 4 -27.68 37.10 2.45
CA LEU A 4 -28.50 35.93 2.71
C LEU A 4 -27.81 35.03 3.76
N PRO A 5 -28.56 34.49 4.75
CA PRO A 5 -27.96 33.77 5.86
C PRO A 5 -27.47 32.38 5.43
N ARG A 6 -26.20 32.09 5.77
CA ARG A 6 -25.51 30.80 5.60
C ARG A 6 -25.96 29.74 6.62
N SER A 7 -27.25 29.51 6.78
CA SER A 7 -27.77 28.59 7.82
C SER A 7 -28.38 27.27 7.33
N SER A 8 -28.33 26.95 6.04
CA SER A 8 -29.04 25.76 5.51
C SER A 8 -28.15 24.54 5.19
N VAL A 9 -26.83 24.60 5.41
CA VAL A 9 -25.91 23.48 5.03
C VAL A 9 -25.46 22.65 6.24
N ARG A 10 -25.85 23.01 7.47
CA ARG A 10 -25.42 22.29 8.69
C ARG A 10 -26.37 21.19 9.21
N LEU A 11 -27.54 21.00 8.60
CA LEU A 11 -28.53 20.07 9.15
C LEU A 11 -28.40 18.61 8.69
N ALA A 12 -27.81 18.34 7.51
CA ALA A 12 -27.64 16.97 7.01
C ALA A 12 -26.44 16.23 7.62
N GLY A 13 -25.37 16.95 7.97
CA GLY A 13 -24.20 16.38 8.67
C GLY A 13 -24.43 16.10 10.15
N LEU A 14 -25.48 16.66 10.76
CA LEU A 14 -25.75 16.52 12.19
C LEU A 14 -26.51 15.21 12.51
N ILE A 15 -27.31 14.67 11.58
CA ILE A 15 -28.16 13.49 11.84
C ILE A 15 -27.32 12.19 11.87
N LEU A 16 -26.25 12.10 11.09
CA LEU A 16 -25.30 10.97 11.17
C LEU A 16 -24.38 11.05 12.41
N ALA A 17 -24.08 12.26 12.89
CA ALA A 17 -23.26 12.45 14.08
C ALA A 17 -24.05 12.16 15.38
N THR A 18 -25.32 12.56 15.47
CA THR A 18 -26.10 12.37 16.71
C THR A 18 -26.65 10.95 16.88
N GLY A 19 -26.84 10.18 15.80
CA GLY A 19 -27.31 8.79 15.88
C GLY A 19 -26.26 7.79 16.41
N LEU A 20 -24.97 8.06 16.19
CA LEU A 20 -23.85 7.27 16.71
C LEU A 20 -23.34 7.76 18.08
N MET A 21 -23.72 8.97 18.51
CA MET A 21 -23.38 9.53 19.82
C MET A 21 -24.38 9.16 20.94
N GLY A 22 -25.34 8.28 20.68
CA GLY A 22 -26.25 7.73 21.70
C GLY A 22 -25.61 6.70 22.65
N CYS A 23 -24.37 6.29 22.39
CA CYS A 23 -23.56 5.53 23.34
C CYS A 23 -22.78 6.52 24.22
N SER A 24 -23.05 6.49 25.51
CA SER A 24 -22.44 7.32 26.56
C SER A 24 -20.92 7.56 26.36
N PRO A 25 -20.41 8.80 26.43
CA PRO A 25 -18.97 9.10 26.28
C PRO A 25 -18.21 8.99 27.61
N GLU A 26 -18.56 8.04 28.50
CA GLU A 26 -17.95 7.96 29.83
C GLU A 26 -16.67 7.10 29.94
N ARG A 27 -16.21 6.47 28.86
CA ARG A 27 -14.81 6.01 28.77
C ARG A 27 -14.29 6.16 27.35
N PRO A 28 -13.25 6.97 27.07
CA PRO A 28 -12.47 6.72 25.87
C PRO A 28 -11.95 5.29 25.98
N MET A 29 -12.31 4.41 25.05
CA MET A 29 -11.65 3.10 24.93
C MET A 29 -10.19 3.38 24.57
N THR A 30 -9.34 3.48 25.60
CA THR A 30 -7.92 3.77 25.46
C THR A 30 -7.23 2.60 24.80
N ARG A 31 -7.19 2.60 23.46
CA ARG A 31 -6.20 1.81 22.73
C ARG A 31 -4.86 2.52 22.88
N GLY A 32 -3.99 2.00 23.74
CA GLY A 32 -2.59 2.41 23.79
C GLY A 32 -1.84 1.70 22.70
N ARG A 33 -1.83 2.24 21.47
CA ARG A 33 -0.83 1.83 20.46
C ARG A 33 0.56 2.08 21.02
N LEU A 34 1.48 1.16 20.76
CA LEU A 34 2.82 1.24 21.31
C LEU A 34 3.72 1.96 20.32
N ALA A 35 4.07 3.22 20.63
CA ALA A 35 5.14 3.92 19.96
C ALA A 35 6.48 3.30 20.38
N LEU A 36 6.81 2.18 19.76
CA LEU A 36 8.05 1.45 20.00
C LEU A 36 9.26 2.29 19.56
N GLN A 37 10.24 2.37 20.43
CA GLN A 37 11.50 3.05 20.19
C GLN A 37 12.67 2.07 20.26
N PRO A 38 13.67 2.19 19.38
CA PRO A 38 14.92 1.45 19.53
C PRO A 38 15.55 1.72 20.89
N VAL A 39 15.98 0.67 21.59
CA VAL A 39 16.83 0.84 22.78
C VAL A 39 18.28 0.88 22.29
N PRO A 40 18.99 2.01 22.48
CA PRO A 40 20.35 2.13 22.01
C PRO A 40 21.29 1.31 22.90
N ASP A 41 21.64 0.10 22.46
CA ASP A 41 22.68 -0.74 23.09
C ASP A 41 24.04 -0.62 22.34
N GLY A 42 24.22 0.40 21.48
CA GLY A 42 25.46 0.67 20.74
C GLY A 42 25.31 1.68 19.58
N GLU A 43 26.39 1.93 18.83
CA GLU A 43 26.32 2.70 17.57
C GLU A 43 25.56 1.91 16.52
N VAL A 44 24.43 2.47 16.08
CA VAL A 44 23.61 1.89 15.04
C VAL A 44 24.12 2.39 13.69
N ALA A 45 24.64 1.49 12.85
CA ALA A 45 25.14 1.81 11.52
C ALA A 45 24.11 2.63 10.71
N PRO A 46 24.54 3.58 9.85
CA PRO A 46 23.63 4.37 9.02
C PRO A 46 22.71 3.47 8.18
N LEU A 47 21.47 3.92 7.97
CA LEU A 47 20.48 3.18 7.17
C LEU A 47 20.89 3.07 5.70
N GLU A 48 21.61 4.08 5.21
CA GLU A 48 22.12 4.15 3.85
C GLU A 48 23.47 4.89 3.85
N THR A 49 24.43 4.34 3.12
CA THR A 49 25.74 4.95 2.88
C THR A 49 25.93 5.12 1.38
N ARG A 50 26.17 6.36 0.94
CA ARG A 50 26.50 6.63 -0.46
C ARG A 50 27.89 6.09 -0.77
N VAL A 51 27.99 5.30 -1.83
CA VAL A 51 29.23 4.71 -2.32
C VAL A 51 29.82 5.60 -3.41
N GLU A 52 29.01 5.94 -4.40
CA GLU A 52 29.43 6.70 -5.58
C GLU A 52 28.25 7.52 -6.13
N ARG A 53 28.54 8.67 -6.75
CA ARG A 53 27.57 9.47 -7.51
C ARG A 53 28.19 9.86 -8.84
N ILE A 54 27.50 9.52 -9.92
CA ILE A 54 27.82 9.98 -11.25
C ILE A 54 26.88 11.13 -11.62
N VAL A 55 27.48 12.23 -12.08
CA VAL A 55 26.81 13.39 -12.67
C VAL A 55 27.23 13.51 -14.13
N PHE A 56 26.42 14.17 -14.96
CA PHE A 56 26.64 14.22 -16.41
C PHE A 56 27.03 15.62 -16.86
N SER A 57 28.29 15.86 -17.21
CA SER A 57 28.76 17.17 -17.68
C SER A 57 28.68 17.31 -19.21
N PRO A 58 28.37 18.50 -19.76
CA PRO A 58 28.45 18.75 -21.20
C PRO A 58 29.91 18.65 -21.67
N GLY A 59 30.22 17.68 -22.54
CA GLY A 59 31.53 17.54 -23.19
C GLY A 59 32.54 16.59 -22.53
N GLU A 60 32.20 15.97 -21.40
CA GLU A 60 33.01 14.87 -20.85
C GLU A 60 32.68 13.56 -21.58
N THR A 61 33.64 13.07 -22.37
CA THR A 61 33.55 11.83 -23.17
C THR A 61 33.98 10.57 -22.41
N SER A 62 34.08 10.61 -21.08
CA SER A 62 34.44 9.41 -20.30
C SER A 62 33.31 8.38 -20.19
N TRP A 63 32.16 8.63 -20.81
CA TRP A 63 31.03 7.70 -20.87
C TRP A 63 31.01 6.89 -22.16
N GLN A 64 31.10 5.56 -22.05
CA GLN A 64 30.94 4.62 -23.18
C GLN A 64 29.47 4.21 -23.39
N GLY A 65 28.53 5.14 -23.22
CA GLY A 65 27.10 4.88 -23.43
C GLY A 65 26.72 4.96 -24.92
N ARG A 66 26.01 3.95 -25.43
CA ARG A 66 25.27 4.06 -26.70
C ARG A 66 23.84 4.46 -26.38
N ALA A 67 23.44 5.68 -26.71
CA ALA A 67 22.03 6.05 -26.80
C ALA A 67 21.79 6.77 -28.13
N PRO A 68 20.72 6.45 -28.87
CA PRO A 68 20.31 7.20 -30.03
C PRO A 68 19.67 8.51 -29.56
N VAL A 69 20.37 9.64 -29.72
CA VAL A 69 19.87 11.00 -29.46
C VAL A 69 19.69 11.36 -27.97
N THR A 70 20.80 11.54 -27.24
CA THR A 70 20.80 12.27 -25.96
C THR A 70 21.19 13.73 -26.19
N GLU A 71 20.36 14.68 -25.76
CA GLU A 71 20.72 16.09 -25.70
C GLU A 71 21.16 16.46 -24.28
N PRO A 72 22.30 17.15 -24.09
CA PRO A 72 22.64 17.68 -22.78
C PRO A 72 21.60 18.72 -22.36
N ILE A 73 21.10 18.62 -21.14
CA ILE A 73 20.19 19.60 -20.54
C ILE A 73 20.84 20.23 -19.31
N GLN A 74 20.58 21.52 -19.10
CA GLN A 74 20.96 22.24 -17.89
C GLN A 74 19.72 22.48 -17.03
N VAL A 75 19.77 22.07 -15.76
CA VAL A 75 18.69 22.25 -14.77
C VAL A 75 19.28 22.94 -13.55
N GLY A 76 19.19 24.27 -13.52
CA GLY A 76 19.89 25.08 -12.52
C GLY A 76 21.41 24.95 -12.67
N GLU A 77 22.09 24.52 -11.60
CA GLU A 77 23.55 24.29 -11.60
C GLU A 77 23.94 22.88 -12.07
N GLU A 78 22.97 21.97 -12.23
CA GLU A 78 23.21 20.58 -12.63
C GLU A 78 23.02 20.37 -14.13
N SER A 79 23.78 19.43 -14.68
CA SER A 79 23.68 18.99 -16.06
C SER A 79 23.16 17.55 -16.12
N GLY A 80 22.43 17.21 -17.18
CA GLY A 80 21.81 15.89 -17.35
C GLY A 80 21.71 15.45 -18.81
N LEU A 81 21.27 14.20 -19.00
CA LEU A 81 21.04 13.59 -20.31
C LEU A 81 19.53 13.53 -20.57
N ARG A 82 19.04 14.34 -21.52
CA ARG A 82 17.64 14.33 -21.96
C ARG A 82 17.45 13.40 -23.15
N VAL A 83 16.37 12.65 -23.13
CA VAL A 83 15.86 11.87 -24.26
C VAL A 83 14.41 12.28 -24.54
N GLN A 84 14.05 12.37 -25.83
CA GLN A 84 12.72 12.80 -26.26
C GLN A 84 12.27 12.05 -27.52
N GLY A 85 10.98 11.75 -27.61
CA GLY A 85 10.33 11.21 -28.80
C GLY A 85 10.17 9.68 -28.77
N GLY A 86 9.47 9.12 -29.76
CA GLY A 86 9.21 7.67 -29.87
C GLY A 86 8.29 7.11 -28.77
N GLU A 87 8.06 5.80 -28.76
CA GLU A 87 7.29 5.12 -27.68
C GLU A 87 8.19 4.60 -26.54
N SER A 88 9.50 4.50 -26.81
CA SER A 88 10.49 3.96 -25.89
C SER A 88 11.84 4.62 -26.14
N GLN A 89 12.52 4.99 -25.07
CA GLN A 89 13.84 5.62 -25.07
C GLN A 89 14.75 4.95 -24.06
N GLU A 90 16.05 4.96 -24.31
CA GLU A 90 17.03 4.27 -23.48
C GLU A 90 18.25 5.15 -23.24
N ILE A 91 18.69 5.21 -21.99
CA ILE A 91 20.00 5.75 -21.61
C ILE A 91 20.83 4.57 -21.10
N VAL A 92 21.96 4.30 -21.76
CA VAL A 92 22.90 3.25 -21.37
C VAL A 92 24.09 3.86 -20.65
N VAL A 93 24.28 3.40 -19.43
CA VAL A 93 25.34 3.78 -18.52
C VAL A 93 26.34 2.63 -18.44
N GLY A 94 27.45 2.71 -19.19
CA GLY A 94 28.59 1.77 -19.09
C GLY A 94 29.62 2.13 -18.00
N GLY A 95 30.15 1.13 -17.31
CA GLY A 95 31.21 1.26 -16.30
C GLY A 95 31.62 -0.09 -15.71
N ALA A 96 32.64 -0.15 -14.85
CA ALA A 96 32.99 -1.37 -14.12
C ALA A 96 32.58 -1.19 -12.65
N PHE A 97 31.31 -1.42 -12.35
CA PHE A 97 30.74 -1.18 -11.03
C PHE A 97 30.83 -2.45 -10.18
N ASP A 98 31.53 -2.40 -9.05
CA ASP A 98 31.65 -3.51 -8.11
C ASP A 98 30.34 -3.72 -7.35
N ALA A 99 29.58 -4.75 -7.74
CA ALA A 99 28.27 -5.06 -7.18
C ALA A 99 28.32 -5.49 -5.70
N SER A 100 29.51 -5.74 -5.14
CA SER A 100 29.66 -6.05 -3.71
C SER A 100 29.57 -4.81 -2.82
N LEU A 101 29.79 -3.61 -3.38
CA LEU A 101 29.84 -2.37 -2.62
C LEU A 101 28.48 -1.68 -2.45
N PHE A 102 27.48 -2.02 -3.29
CA PHE A 102 26.16 -1.38 -3.27
C PHE A 102 25.05 -2.39 -3.52
N ASN A 103 23.85 -2.08 -3.03
CA ASN A 103 22.65 -2.91 -3.24
C ASN A 103 21.42 -2.09 -3.66
N VAL A 104 21.59 -0.79 -3.88
CA VAL A 104 20.59 0.12 -4.45
C VAL A 104 21.25 1.04 -5.46
N VAL A 105 20.54 1.30 -6.56
CA VAL A 105 20.88 2.35 -7.53
C VAL A 105 19.80 3.42 -7.45
N TRP A 106 20.19 4.65 -7.17
CA TRP A 106 19.31 5.80 -7.21
C TRP A 106 19.46 6.53 -8.54
N LEU A 107 18.35 6.83 -9.20
CA LEU A 107 18.30 7.73 -10.36
C LEU A 107 17.70 9.06 -9.93
N GLU A 108 18.37 10.16 -10.20
CA GLU A 108 17.73 11.48 -10.18
C GLU A 108 17.21 11.80 -11.56
N VAL A 109 15.90 11.97 -11.67
CA VAL A 109 15.18 12.12 -12.94
C VAL A 109 14.36 13.39 -12.92
N LEU A 110 14.37 14.12 -14.03
CA LEU A 110 13.40 15.17 -14.33
C LEU A 110 12.51 14.69 -15.48
N ALA A 111 11.22 14.55 -15.23
CA ALA A 111 10.25 14.18 -16.27
C ALA A 111 9.54 15.43 -16.79
N MET A 112 9.59 15.65 -18.10
CA MET A 112 8.80 16.69 -18.78
C MET A 112 7.43 16.14 -19.18
N GLU A 113 7.37 14.84 -19.50
CA GLU A 113 6.15 14.07 -19.77
C GLU A 113 6.10 12.83 -18.87
N ASP A 114 4.91 12.27 -18.67
CA ASP A 114 4.74 11.02 -17.92
C ASP A 114 5.60 9.90 -18.53
N VAL A 115 6.52 9.34 -17.73
CA VAL A 115 7.42 8.27 -18.17
C VAL A 115 7.43 7.11 -17.18
N SER A 116 7.39 5.89 -17.70
CA SER A 116 7.64 4.67 -16.95
C SER A 116 9.10 4.27 -17.14
N LEU A 117 9.88 4.27 -16.07
CA LEU A 117 11.30 3.91 -16.08
C LEU A 117 11.50 2.48 -15.59
N ARG A 118 12.36 1.74 -16.28
CA ARG A 118 12.86 0.42 -15.87
C ARG A 118 14.38 0.45 -15.87
N LEU A 119 15.00 -0.16 -14.87
CA LEU A 119 16.44 -0.40 -14.84
C LEU A 119 16.72 -1.82 -15.31
N GLY A 120 17.44 -1.96 -16.42
CA GLY A 120 18.15 -3.18 -16.80
C GLY A 120 19.59 -3.11 -16.31
N VAL A 121 20.18 -4.25 -16.00
CA VAL A 121 21.61 -4.36 -15.71
C VAL A 121 22.20 -5.53 -16.48
N GLU A 122 23.46 -5.38 -16.87
CA GLU A 122 24.27 -6.44 -17.45
C GLU A 122 25.60 -6.53 -16.73
N GLY A 123 26.09 -7.74 -16.47
CA GLY A 123 27.37 -7.91 -15.79
C GLY A 123 27.94 -9.33 -15.89
N LYS A 124 29.10 -9.51 -15.25
CA LYS A 124 29.83 -10.78 -15.22
C LYS A 124 29.38 -11.65 -14.05
N GLY A 125 29.23 -12.95 -14.31
CA GLY A 125 29.01 -13.96 -13.28
C GLY A 125 30.29 -14.28 -12.48
N ALA A 126 30.15 -14.66 -11.22
CA ALA A 126 31.25 -15.01 -10.32
C ALA A 126 32.20 -16.12 -10.82
N ASN A 127 31.75 -16.98 -11.73
CA ASN A 127 32.48 -18.15 -12.21
C ASN A 127 32.86 -18.09 -13.70
N GLU A 128 32.65 -16.97 -14.38
CA GLU A 128 32.80 -16.89 -15.84
C GLU A 128 34.05 -16.09 -16.21
N THR A 129 35.06 -16.80 -16.73
CA THR A 129 36.30 -16.19 -17.20
C THR A 129 36.28 -15.80 -18.67
N ASN A 130 35.22 -16.06 -19.44
CA ASN A 130 35.08 -15.67 -20.87
C ASN A 130 33.64 -15.82 -21.47
N GLU A 131 32.66 -15.06 -20.93
CA GLU A 131 31.24 -14.91 -21.38
C GLU A 131 30.30 -16.14 -21.23
N PRO A 132 29.02 -15.96 -20.80
CA PRO A 132 28.07 -14.92 -21.23
C PRO A 132 27.54 -13.97 -20.14
N THR A 133 27.18 -12.76 -20.57
CA THR A 133 26.59 -11.68 -19.77
C THR A 133 25.29 -12.10 -19.07
N ARG A 134 25.23 -11.98 -17.74
CA ARG A 134 23.97 -12.11 -17.01
C ARG A 134 23.23 -10.79 -17.07
N SER A 135 21.99 -10.81 -17.57
CA SER A 135 21.10 -9.67 -17.56
C SER A 135 19.99 -9.85 -16.53
N GLY A 136 19.57 -8.72 -15.96
CA GLY A 136 18.40 -8.66 -15.09
C GLY A 136 17.70 -7.33 -15.28
N SER A 137 16.40 -7.30 -15.00
CA SER A 137 15.64 -6.04 -15.01
C SER A 137 14.84 -5.91 -13.73
N LEU A 138 14.68 -4.68 -13.28
CA LEU A 138 14.01 -4.32 -12.04
C LEU A 138 12.62 -3.75 -12.29
N ASP A 139 11.94 -3.44 -11.19
CA ASP A 139 10.58 -2.89 -11.18
C ASP A 139 10.46 -1.61 -12.02
N VAL A 140 9.22 -1.35 -12.48
CA VAL A 140 8.89 -0.17 -13.29
C VAL A 140 8.43 0.95 -12.35
N HIS A 141 9.08 2.11 -12.45
CA HIS A 141 8.71 3.31 -11.70
C HIS A 141 8.04 4.33 -12.63
N PHE A 142 6.91 4.89 -12.20
CA PHE A 142 6.23 5.95 -12.94
C PHE A 142 6.68 7.31 -12.42
N VAL A 143 7.13 8.17 -13.32
CA VAL A 143 7.55 9.53 -13.03
C VAL A 143 6.55 10.47 -13.70
N LEU A 144 5.95 11.35 -12.89
CA LEU A 144 4.93 12.28 -13.35
C LEU A 144 5.56 13.48 -14.06
N ALA A 145 4.91 13.96 -15.11
CA ALA A 145 5.31 15.17 -15.81
C ALA A 145 5.52 16.38 -14.86
N GLY A 146 6.54 17.18 -15.12
CA GLY A 146 6.88 18.39 -14.38
C GLY A 146 7.53 18.15 -13.01
N THR A 147 7.92 16.92 -12.68
CA THR A 147 8.52 16.59 -11.38
C THR A 147 9.97 16.18 -11.49
N ARG A 148 10.79 16.64 -10.54
CA ARG A 148 12.11 16.07 -10.25
C ARG A 148 11.93 15.01 -9.16
N GLN A 149 12.35 13.77 -9.42
CA GLN A 149 12.21 12.65 -8.50
C GLN A 149 13.53 11.89 -8.35
N ARG A 150 13.78 11.38 -7.14
CA ARG A 150 14.89 10.46 -6.85
C ARG A 150 14.30 9.06 -6.68
N ILE A 151 14.70 8.13 -7.54
CA ILE A 151 14.06 6.81 -7.71
C ILE A 151 15.04 5.73 -7.32
N ALA A 152 14.68 4.87 -6.36
CA ALA A 152 15.52 3.74 -5.94
C ALA A 152 15.15 2.48 -6.70
N PHE A 153 16.18 1.82 -7.25
CA PHE A 153 16.10 0.48 -7.81
C PHE A 153 16.83 -0.49 -6.87
N ASP A 154 16.09 -1.43 -6.31
CA ASP A 154 16.60 -2.48 -5.41
C ASP A 154 17.30 -3.59 -6.20
N LEU A 155 18.59 -3.79 -5.96
CA LEU A 155 19.35 -4.82 -6.67
C LEU A 155 19.18 -6.22 -6.07
N ARG A 156 18.56 -6.36 -4.89
CA ARG A 156 18.40 -7.66 -4.22
C ARG A 156 17.48 -8.62 -4.98
N SER A 157 16.62 -8.10 -5.85
CA SER A 157 15.79 -8.91 -6.75
C SER A 157 16.52 -9.41 -8.00
N LEU A 158 17.78 -9.01 -8.21
CA LEU A 158 18.57 -9.50 -9.33
C LEU A 158 19.06 -10.94 -9.08
N PRO A 159 19.35 -11.70 -10.16
CA PRO A 159 19.92 -13.03 -10.04
C PRO A 159 21.23 -13.02 -9.23
N ALA A 160 21.32 -13.91 -8.24
CA ALA A 160 22.52 -14.06 -7.42
C ALA A 160 23.74 -14.41 -8.29
N GLY A 161 24.88 -13.75 -8.05
CA GLY A 161 26.17 -14.06 -8.68
C GLY A 161 26.69 -13.05 -9.69
N LEU A 162 26.01 -11.91 -9.90
CA LEU A 162 26.62 -10.73 -10.53
C LEU A 162 27.67 -10.13 -9.58
N VAL A 163 28.92 -10.04 -10.02
CA VAL A 163 30.03 -9.48 -9.21
C VAL A 163 30.47 -8.12 -9.71
N GLU A 164 30.41 -7.91 -11.03
CA GLU A 164 30.74 -6.66 -11.69
C GLU A 164 29.59 -6.30 -12.64
N LEU A 165 28.95 -5.15 -12.44
CA LEU A 165 27.99 -4.60 -13.39
C LEU A 165 28.75 -3.81 -14.44
N GLN A 166 28.48 -4.11 -15.70
CA GLN A 166 29.11 -3.50 -16.86
C GLN A 166 28.24 -2.40 -17.46
N THR A 167 26.93 -2.60 -17.47
CA THR A 167 25.97 -1.62 -17.98
C THR A 167 24.75 -1.50 -17.08
N LEU A 168 24.24 -0.27 -16.97
CA LEU A 168 22.90 0.04 -16.48
C LEU A 168 22.10 0.58 -17.68
N GLN A 169 20.98 -0.05 -17.99
CA GLN A 169 20.08 0.31 -19.09
C GLN A 169 18.83 0.97 -18.49
N ILE A 170 18.72 2.30 -18.58
CA ILE A 170 17.55 3.03 -18.11
C ILE A 170 16.56 3.18 -19.26
N LEU A 171 15.54 2.33 -19.27
CA LEU A 171 14.50 2.30 -20.30
C LEU A 171 13.30 3.15 -19.86
N GLY A 172 13.03 4.24 -20.59
CA GLY A 172 11.84 5.05 -20.43
C GLY A 172 10.78 4.73 -21.48
N ARG A 173 9.54 4.48 -21.05
CA ARG A 173 8.38 4.24 -21.93
C ARG A 173 7.26 5.22 -21.64
N GLY A 174 6.58 5.64 -22.70
CA GLY A 174 5.44 6.56 -22.64
C GLY A 174 4.82 6.74 -24.02
N LEU A 175 3.70 7.47 -24.10
CA LEU A 175 3.10 7.80 -25.39
C LEU A 175 4.00 8.74 -26.23
N ASN A 176 4.73 9.61 -25.55
CA ASN A 176 5.78 10.47 -26.10
C ASN A 176 6.71 10.88 -24.93
N PRO A 177 7.54 9.96 -24.42
CA PRO A 177 8.31 10.20 -23.21
C PRO A 177 9.34 11.31 -23.47
N ASP A 178 9.43 12.24 -22.53
CA ASP A 178 10.38 13.33 -22.50
C ASP A 178 10.90 13.45 -21.08
N TRP A 179 12.15 13.06 -20.86
CA TRP A 179 12.73 12.99 -19.53
C TRP A 179 14.25 13.13 -19.59
N ALA A 180 14.82 13.48 -18.45
CA ALA A 180 16.25 13.65 -18.28
C ALA A 180 16.78 12.89 -17.07
N LEU A 181 17.93 12.25 -17.23
CA LEU A 181 18.71 11.66 -16.15
C LEU A 181 19.74 12.69 -15.67
N LEU A 182 19.65 13.10 -14.40
CA LEU A 182 20.51 14.12 -13.80
C LEU A 182 21.69 13.51 -13.04
N ALA A 183 21.46 12.37 -12.39
CA ALA A 183 22.51 11.64 -11.67
C ALA A 183 22.16 10.16 -11.52
N VAL A 184 23.21 9.35 -11.36
CA VAL A 184 23.13 7.96 -10.91
C VAL A 184 23.93 7.87 -9.61
N GLU A 185 23.31 7.41 -8.53
CA GLU A 185 24.02 7.17 -7.27
C GLU A 185 23.97 5.69 -6.91
N PHE A 186 25.11 5.19 -6.46
CA PHE A 186 25.25 3.86 -5.90
C PHE A 186 25.29 4.01 -4.39
N ALA A 187 24.46 3.24 -3.69
CA ALA A 187 24.47 3.24 -2.24
C ALA A 187 24.37 1.82 -1.68
N GLN A 188 24.93 1.66 -0.49
CA GLN A 188 24.73 0.50 0.33
C GLN A 188 23.65 0.82 1.35
N ARG A 189 22.50 0.17 1.22
CA ARG A 189 21.37 0.31 2.12
C ARG A 189 21.32 -0.89 3.06
N ALA A 190 21.37 -0.65 4.35
CA ALA A 190 21.27 -1.71 5.35
C ALA A 190 19.92 -2.43 5.21
N PRO A 191 19.83 -3.76 5.41
CA PRO A 191 18.59 -4.51 5.31
C PRO A 191 17.37 -3.90 5.99
N ARG A 192 17.56 -3.44 7.23
CA ARG A 192 16.53 -2.81 8.06
C ARG A 192 15.93 -1.55 7.44
N ALA A 193 16.66 -0.86 6.55
CA ALA A 193 16.17 0.35 5.91
C ALA A 193 15.08 0.07 4.85
N TRP A 194 14.90 -1.18 4.42
CA TRP A 194 13.87 -1.59 3.47
C TRP A 194 12.51 -1.88 4.10
N LEU A 195 12.47 -1.89 5.43
CA LEU A 195 11.25 -1.95 6.20
C LEU A 195 11.02 -0.60 6.91
N PRO A 196 9.78 -0.30 7.34
CA PRO A 196 9.52 0.84 8.19
C PRO A 196 10.35 0.77 9.47
N GLY A 197 10.80 1.92 9.96
CA GLY A 197 11.68 2.06 11.11
C GLY A 197 12.45 3.38 11.11
N GLY A 198 13.05 3.74 12.25
CA GLY A 198 13.82 4.98 12.37
C GLY A 198 12.95 6.23 12.21
N ALA A 199 13.18 7.00 11.14
CA ALA A 199 12.49 8.28 10.89
C ALA A 199 11.03 8.14 10.43
N ASN A 200 10.66 7.01 9.82
CA ASN A 200 9.27 6.69 9.50
C ASN A 200 8.93 5.33 10.12
N PRO A 201 8.44 5.31 11.37
CA PRO A 201 8.49 4.13 12.22
C PRO A 201 7.50 3.03 11.82
N LEU A 202 6.40 3.35 11.12
CA LEU A 202 5.35 2.36 10.81
C LEU A 202 4.75 2.60 9.43
N ASP A 203 4.57 1.53 8.66
CA ASP A 203 3.78 1.52 7.43
C ASP A 203 3.19 0.12 7.18
N LEU A 204 2.32 -0.03 6.18
CA LEU A 204 1.76 -1.30 5.73
C LEU A 204 2.85 -2.14 5.05
N VAL A 205 3.25 -3.22 5.70
CA VAL A 205 4.15 -4.23 5.14
C VAL A 205 3.32 -5.42 4.67
N ALA A 206 3.44 -5.77 3.39
CA ALA A 206 2.76 -6.93 2.81
C ALA A 206 3.49 -8.23 3.15
N ILE A 207 2.74 -9.26 3.57
CA ILE A 207 3.21 -10.65 3.61
C ILE A 207 2.12 -11.53 3.00
N ASP A 208 2.39 -12.18 1.87
CA ASP A 208 1.45 -13.05 1.15
C ASP A 208 0.07 -12.40 0.90
N GLY A 209 0.08 -11.15 0.43
CA GLY A 209 -1.15 -10.41 0.09
C GLY A 209 -1.97 -9.92 1.29
N ASP A 210 -1.49 -10.14 2.51
CA ASP A 210 -2.01 -9.57 3.76
C ASP A 210 -1.03 -8.50 4.26
N SER A 211 -1.41 -7.22 4.20
CA SER A 211 -0.54 -6.13 4.65
C SER A 211 -0.97 -5.66 6.03
N ARG A 212 -0.01 -5.56 6.95
CA ARG A 212 -0.25 -5.06 8.32
C ARG A 212 0.69 -3.90 8.61
N ARG A 213 0.23 -2.95 9.43
CA ARG A 213 1.13 -1.93 9.97
C ARG A 213 2.21 -2.59 10.80
N GLY A 214 3.46 -2.31 10.48
CA GLY A 214 4.59 -2.93 11.14
C GLY A 214 5.90 -2.20 10.87
N GLN A 215 6.95 -2.70 11.51
CA GLN A 215 8.30 -2.14 11.44
C GLN A 215 9.37 -3.22 11.56
N ALA A 216 10.59 -2.86 11.20
CA ALA A 216 11.76 -3.72 11.36
C ALA A 216 12.03 -4.00 12.85
N LEU A 217 12.17 -5.27 13.20
CA LEU A 217 12.85 -5.68 14.41
C LEU A 217 14.12 -6.43 13.99
N ALA A 218 15.28 -5.87 14.32
CA ALA A 218 16.58 -6.41 13.92
C ALA A 218 17.35 -6.98 15.13
N GLY A 219 18.22 -7.95 14.89
CA GLY A 219 19.13 -8.47 15.91
C GLY A 219 20.03 -7.36 16.48
N GLY A 220 20.21 -7.37 17.80
CA GLY A 220 21.00 -6.35 18.51
C GLY A 220 20.37 -4.95 18.57
N ILE A 221 19.18 -4.76 17.98
CA ILE A 221 18.42 -3.50 18.02
C ILE A 221 17.02 -3.79 18.58
N PRO A 222 16.93 -4.05 19.89
CA PRO A 222 15.65 -4.22 20.59
C PRO A 222 14.74 -3.00 20.44
N LEU A 223 13.44 -3.23 20.50
CA LEU A 223 12.42 -2.18 20.53
C LEU A 223 11.75 -2.18 21.90
N SER A 224 11.42 -1.00 22.42
CA SER A 224 10.70 -0.88 23.68
C SER A 224 9.65 0.20 23.67
N ALA A 225 8.62 0.04 24.49
CA ALA A 225 7.67 1.09 24.81
C ALA A 225 7.27 0.99 26.27
N ARG A 226 7.14 2.15 26.91
CA ARG A 226 6.48 2.26 28.22
C ARG A 226 4.99 2.31 28.00
N VAL A 227 4.26 1.48 28.74
CA VAL A 227 2.82 1.36 28.63
C VAL A 227 2.16 1.35 30.00
N ARG A 228 0.89 1.72 30.03
CA ARG A 228 0.01 1.45 31.17
C ARG A 228 -1.00 0.39 30.77
N VAL A 229 -1.02 -0.73 31.49
CA VAL A 229 -1.85 -1.88 31.14
C VAL A 229 -3.32 -1.58 31.51
N PRO A 230 -4.29 -1.75 30.59
CA PRO A 230 -5.71 -1.58 30.92
C PRO A 230 -6.21 -2.67 31.87
N ALA A 231 -7.41 -2.50 32.43
CA ALA A 231 -7.90 -3.37 33.51
C ALA A 231 -8.04 -4.85 33.10
N GLY A 232 -8.44 -5.13 31.86
CA GLY A 232 -8.43 -6.47 31.24
C GLY A 232 -7.41 -6.57 30.11
N GLY A 233 -6.24 -5.95 30.28
CA GLY A 233 -5.33 -5.68 29.19
C GLY A 233 -4.71 -6.92 28.55
N GLN A 234 -4.84 -7.02 27.23
CA GLN A 234 -4.10 -7.98 26.42
C GLN A 234 -3.12 -7.23 25.53
N LEU A 235 -1.89 -7.72 25.45
CA LEU A 235 -0.93 -7.29 24.43
C LEU A 235 -1.11 -8.17 23.20
N ARG A 236 -1.43 -7.54 22.07
CA ARG A 236 -1.53 -8.21 20.77
C ARG A 236 -0.52 -7.65 19.82
N PHE A 237 0.13 -8.53 19.08
CA PHE A 237 1.02 -8.14 17.99
C PHE A 237 1.07 -9.27 16.96
N SER A 238 1.63 -8.98 15.81
CA SER A 238 1.95 -10.02 14.83
C SER A 238 3.40 -9.92 14.43
N TYR A 239 3.89 -10.97 13.80
CA TYR A 239 5.22 -10.98 13.22
C TYR A 239 5.22 -11.78 11.93
N GLY A 240 6.22 -11.54 11.09
CA GLY A 240 6.41 -12.29 9.87
C GLY A 240 7.78 -12.05 9.26
N PRO A 241 8.10 -12.76 8.16
CA PRO A 241 9.35 -12.55 7.44
C PRO A 241 9.43 -11.15 6.87
N ALA A 242 10.64 -10.61 6.78
CA ALA A 242 10.93 -9.47 5.93
C ALA A 242 10.93 -9.96 4.47
N GLU A 243 9.80 -9.84 3.75
CA GLU A 243 9.73 -10.17 2.32
C GLU A 243 10.87 -9.44 1.57
N ARG A 244 11.51 -10.13 0.62
CA ARG A 244 12.67 -9.65 -0.17
C ARG A 244 13.98 -9.47 0.62
N HIS A 245 14.14 -10.08 1.79
CA HIS A 245 15.46 -10.18 2.42
C HIS A 245 16.27 -11.38 1.87
N PRO A 246 17.52 -11.20 1.41
CA PRO A 246 18.32 -12.26 0.78
C PRO A 246 18.76 -13.38 1.73
N ARG A 247 18.57 -13.22 3.05
CA ARG A 247 18.87 -14.27 4.05
C ARG A 247 17.72 -14.38 5.05
N PRO A 248 17.12 -15.56 5.28
CA PRO A 248 16.22 -15.72 6.41
C PRO A 248 16.96 -15.37 7.71
N ALA A 249 16.27 -14.72 8.66
CA ALA A 249 16.85 -14.45 9.96
C ALA A 249 17.35 -15.77 10.59
N GLN A 250 18.63 -15.82 10.99
CA GLN A 250 19.17 -16.95 11.74
C GLN A 250 18.79 -16.88 13.22
N ALA A 251 18.43 -15.68 13.68
CA ALA A 251 17.86 -15.39 14.98
C ALA A 251 16.82 -16.46 15.27
N THR A 252 16.89 -17.06 16.44
CA THR A 252 16.14 -18.29 16.69
C THR A 252 14.81 -17.99 17.39
N HIS A 253 14.71 -16.84 18.07
CA HIS A 253 13.52 -16.52 18.86
C HIS A 253 13.23 -15.03 18.91
N LEU A 254 11.94 -14.68 18.91
CA LEU A 254 11.44 -13.38 19.36
C LEU A 254 11.15 -13.47 20.87
N LEU A 255 11.84 -12.65 21.66
CA LEU A 255 11.64 -12.52 23.09
C LEU A 255 10.81 -11.26 23.36
N VAL A 256 9.76 -11.39 24.18
CA VAL A 256 9.02 -10.26 24.73
C VAL A 256 9.14 -10.29 26.24
N SER A 257 9.51 -9.15 26.84
CA SER A 257 9.65 -8.99 28.28
C SER A 257 8.96 -7.72 28.79
N ALA A 258 8.58 -7.73 30.07
CA ALA A 258 8.10 -6.60 30.83
C ALA A 258 9.06 -6.34 32.00
N ASP A 259 9.66 -5.16 32.05
CA ASP A 259 10.61 -4.74 33.11
C ASP A 259 11.70 -5.79 33.38
N GLY A 260 12.23 -6.39 32.31
CA GLY A 260 13.25 -7.43 32.35
C GLY A 260 12.74 -8.86 32.63
N THR A 261 11.47 -9.01 33.03
CA THR A 261 10.84 -10.32 33.20
C THR A 261 10.28 -10.82 31.88
N ARG A 262 10.66 -12.04 31.48
CA ARG A 262 10.18 -12.64 30.23
C ARG A 262 8.67 -12.93 30.30
N LEU A 263 7.92 -12.39 29.33
CA LEU A 263 6.51 -12.71 29.11
C LEU A 263 6.35 -13.91 28.17
N VAL A 264 6.99 -13.86 26.99
CA VAL A 264 6.92 -14.93 26.00
C VAL A 264 8.22 -15.08 25.23
N ARG A 265 8.51 -16.31 24.80
CA ARG A 265 9.55 -16.63 23.83
C ARG A 265 8.89 -17.34 22.66
N VAL A 266 8.89 -16.68 21.51
CA VAL A 266 8.27 -17.17 20.29
C VAL A 266 9.34 -17.82 19.42
N GLN A 267 9.07 -19.06 18.98
CA GLN A 267 9.85 -19.77 17.98
C GLN A 267 8.92 -20.09 16.81
N PRO A 268 9.15 -19.56 15.60
CA PRO A 268 8.28 -19.87 14.46
C PRO A 268 8.42 -21.33 14.04
N GLU A 269 7.29 -22.00 13.84
CA GLU A 269 7.25 -23.35 13.28
C GLU A 269 7.78 -23.32 11.84
N GLY A 270 8.79 -24.15 11.54
CA GLY A 270 9.48 -24.14 10.24
C GLY A 270 10.52 -23.02 10.06
N GLY A 271 10.78 -22.22 11.09
CA GLY A 271 11.70 -21.07 11.04
C GLY A 271 11.04 -19.81 10.46
N TRP A 272 11.83 -18.74 10.29
CA TRP A 272 11.34 -17.45 9.78
C TRP A 272 11.08 -17.43 8.27
N SER A 273 10.98 -18.59 7.63
CA SER A 273 10.75 -18.75 6.19
C SER A 273 9.26 -18.89 5.82
N ALA A 274 8.38 -19.05 6.81
CA ALA A 274 6.94 -19.11 6.56
C ALA A 274 6.46 -17.76 5.99
N ALA A 275 5.95 -17.78 4.76
CA ALA A 275 5.45 -16.60 4.05
C ALA A 275 4.06 -16.17 4.56
N ALA A 276 3.88 -16.01 5.87
CA ALA A 276 2.61 -15.59 6.45
C ALA A 276 2.81 -14.83 7.76
N TRP A 277 1.85 -13.97 8.07
CA TRP A 277 1.75 -13.36 9.39
C TRP A 277 1.38 -14.39 10.46
N SER A 278 2.12 -14.37 11.56
CA SER A 278 1.76 -15.05 12.81
C SER A 278 1.30 -14.04 13.84
N SER A 279 0.26 -14.35 14.60
CA SER A 279 -0.29 -13.45 15.62
C SER A 279 -0.05 -14.00 17.02
N VAL A 280 0.23 -13.10 17.96
CA VAL A 280 0.47 -13.42 19.37
C VAL A 280 -0.46 -12.58 20.23
N VAL A 281 -1.08 -13.23 21.20
CA VAL A 281 -1.92 -12.60 22.22
C VAL A 281 -1.36 -13.00 23.58
N LEU A 282 -1.00 -12.00 24.39
CA LEU A 282 -0.54 -12.21 25.75
C LEU A 282 -1.54 -11.56 26.70
N ASP A 283 -2.01 -12.34 27.66
CA ASP A 283 -2.82 -11.82 28.76
C ASP A 283 -1.91 -11.08 29.74
N LEU A 284 -2.24 -9.83 30.04
CA LEU A 284 -1.55 -8.98 31.00
C LEU A 284 -2.49 -8.57 32.15
N ALA A 285 -3.59 -9.29 32.37
CA ALA A 285 -4.54 -8.99 33.45
C ALA A 285 -3.88 -8.96 34.84
N ASP A 286 -2.86 -9.80 35.08
CA ASP A 286 -2.10 -9.79 36.34
C ASP A 286 -1.30 -8.50 36.56
N HIS A 287 -1.07 -7.73 35.49
CA HIS A 287 -0.42 -6.43 35.50
C HIS A 287 -1.41 -5.27 35.31
N ALA A 288 -2.71 -5.50 35.55
CA ALA A 288 -3.74 -4.49 35.35
C ALA A 288 -3.41 -3.17 36.08
N GLN A 289 -3.52 -2.06 35.35
CA GLN A 289 -3.23 -0.70 35.82
C GLN A 289 -1.77 -0.39 36.14
N GLU A 290 -0.87 -1.37 36.04
CA GLU A 290 0.57 -1.18 36.21
C GLU A 290 1.17 -0.44 35.02
N GLU A 291 2.26 0.28 35.28
CA GLU A 291 3.12 0.81 34.23
C GLU A 291 4.28 -0.16 34.00
N LEU A 292 4.42 -0.63 32.76
CA LEU A 292 5.46 -1.59 32.37
C LEU A 292 6.30 -1.01 31.23
N THR A 293 7.56 -1.42 31.18
CA THR A 293 8.40 -1.28 29.99
C THR A 293 8.37 -2.59 29.23
N LEU A 294 7.64 -2.62 28.12
CA LEU A 294 7.62 -3.74 27.20
C LEU A 294 8.85 -3.66 26.30
N ARG A 295 9.56 -4.77 26.14
CA ARG A 295 10.73 -4.90 25.25
C ARG A 295 10.54 -6.09 24.32
N PHE A 296 10.83 -5.87 23.04
CA PHE A 296 10.80 -6.85 21.96
C PHE A 296 12.22 -7.02 21.42
N GLU A 297 12.70 -8.25 21.35
CA GLU A 297 14.10 -8.53 21.01
C GLU A 297 14.22 -9.81 20.17
N LEU A 298 15.02 -9.75 19.10
CA LEU A 298 15.46 -10.94 18.38
C LEU A 298 16.70 -11.52 19.07
N THR A 299 16.61 -12.79 19.49
CA THR A 299 17.69 -13.48 20.20
C THR A 299 18.26 -14.63 19.36
N GLY A 300 19.55 -14.89 19.55
CA GLY A 300 20.29 -15.90 18.80
C GLY A 300 20.71 -15.47 17.39
N ALA A 301 20.75 -14.16 17.13
CA ALA A 301 21.31 -13.62 15.90
C ALA A 301 22.85 -13.81 15.85
N SER A 302 23.42 -13.85 14.64
CA SER A 302 24.86 -13.89 14.43
C SER A 302 25.58 -12.75 15.15
N GLN A 303 26.76 -13.03 15.71
CA GLN A 303 27.60 -11.99 16.32
C GLN A 303 28.26 -11.07 15.28
N ASP A 304 28.48 -11.56 14.06
CA ASP A 304 29.21 -10.80 13.03
C ASP A 304 28.32 -9.74 12.35
N SER A 305 27.04 -10.04 12.17
CA SER A 305 26.10 -9.15 11.47
C SER A 305 24.66 -9.27 12.03
N PRO A 306 24.44 -9.02 13.34
CA PRO A 306 23.13 -9.22 13.96
C PRO A 306 22.04 -8.31 13.36
N ALA A 307 22.40 -7.10 12.92
CA ALA A 307 21.46 -6.14 12.34
C ALA A 307 20.97 -6.52 10.93
N ASP A 308 21.64 -7.46 10.26
CA ASP A 308 21.22 -8.03 8.98
C ASP A 308 20.18 -9.15 9.16
N GLU A 309 19.92 -9.56 10.40
CA GLU A 309 18.88 -10.51 10.74
C GLU A 309 17.67 -9.77 11.30
N LEU A 310 16.57 -9.85 10.55
CA LEU A 310 15.39 -9.06 10.85
C LEU A 310 14.10 -9.81 10.56
N ILE A 311 13.07 -9.39 11.28
CA ILE A 311 11.68 -9.76 11.03
C ILE A 311 10.85 -8.48 10.92
N VAL A 312 9.64 -8.61 10.42
CA VAL A 312 8.64 -7.55 10.55
C VAL A 312 7.89 -7.79 11.85
N LEU A 313 7.88 -6.81 12.74
CA LEU A 313 6.99 -6.76 13.90
C LEU A 313 5.77 -5.94 13.52
N GLY A 314 4.61 -6.59 13.42
CA GLY A 314 3.32 -5.91 13.30
C GLY A 314 3.03 -5.13 14.57
N GLU A 315 2.47 -3.93 14.40
CA GLU A 315 2.30 -2.92 15.44
C GLU A 315 1.66 -3.51 16.71
N PRO A 316 2.40 -3.55 17.84
CA PRO A 316 1.84 -4.03 19.08
C PRO A 316 0.78 -3.08 19.62
N VAL A 317 -0.32 -3.65 20.09
CA VAL A 317 -1.47 -2.93 20.61
C VAL A 317 -1.89 -3.51 21.95
N LEU A 318 -2.11 -2.63 22.92
CA LEU A 318 -2.85 -2.99 24.12
C LEU A 318 -4.34 -2.85 23.84
N VAL A 319 -5.08 -3.91 24.11
CA VAL A 319 -6.53 -3.96 23.95
C VAL A 319 -7.19 -4.37 25.25
N GLU A 320 -8.35 -3.80 25.52
CA GLU A 320 -9.29 -4.29 26.52
C GLU A 320 -10.45 -4.91 25.75
N PRO A 321 -10.60 -6.25 25.78
CA PRO A 321 -11.69 -6.92 25.08
C PRO A 321 -13.05 -6.38 25.51
N ALA A 322 -13.90 -6.06 24.53
CA ALA A 322 -15.25 -5.57 24.76
C ALA A 322 -16.28 -6.62 24.32
N GLU A 323 -17.38 -6.72 25.07
CA GLU A 323 -18.52 -7.54 24.69
C GLU A 323 -19.38 -6.77 23.66
N ALA A 324 -19.60 -7.35 22.49
CA ALA A 324 -20.39 -6.80 21.38
C ALA A 324 -19.98 -5.36 20.94
N PRO A 325 -18.73 -5.15 20.52
CA PRO A 325 -18.23 -3.84 20.10
C PRO A 325 -18.87 -3.35 18.79
N PRO A 326 -18.99 -2.02 18.59
CA PRO A 326 -19.59 -1.46 17.37
C PRO A 326 -18.71 -1.69 16.13
N THR A 327 -19.36 -2.02 15.01
CA THR A 327 -18.71 -2.14 13.70
C THR A 327 -19.30 -1.14 12.72
N VAL A 328 -18.45 -0.39 12.04
CA VAL A 328 -18.79 0.47 10.90
C VAL A 328 -18.22 -0.15 9.64
N LEU A 329 -19.09 -0.48 8.69
CA LEU A 329 -18.72 -1.05 7.39
C LEU A 329 -19.04 -0.06 6.27
N LEU A 330 -17.99 0.44 5.61
CA LEU A 330 -18.06 1.19 4.36
C LEU A 330 -17.91 0.21 3.19
N VAL A 331 -18.98 0.00 2.43
CA VAL A 331 -18.95 -0.82 1.20
C VAL A 331 -18.96 0.10 -0.02
N THR A 332 -17.99 -0.06 -0.92
CA THR A 332 -17.94 0.64 -2.20
C THR A 332 -17.98 -0.37 -3.34
N SER A 333 -18.72 -0.06 -4.41
CA SER A 333 -18.84 -0.88 -5.62
C SER A 333 -18.37 -0.05 -6.81
N ASP A 334 -17.19 -0.37 -7.36
CA ASP A 334 -16.57 0.42 -8.41
C ASP A 334 -17.40 0.37 -9.70
N THR A 335 -17.54 1.53 -10.33
CA THR A 335 -18.37 1.75 -11.54
C THR A 335 -19.83 1.30 -11.46
N HIS A 336 -20.37 1.02 -10.27
CA HIS A 336 -21.76 0.62 -10.08
C HIS A 336 -22.70 1.82 -10.19
N ARG A 337 -23.55 1.83 -11.21
CA ARG A 337 -24.52 2.91 -11.45
C ARG A 337 -25.71 2.84 -10.47
N ALA A 338 -26.23 4.00 -10.10
CA ALA A 338 -27.40 4.13 -9.23
C ALA A 338 -28.66 3.48 -9.81
N ASP A 339 -28.87 3.55 -11.13
CA ASP A 339 -30.01 2.92 -11.81
C ASP A 339 -29.89 1.38 -11.91
N HIS A 340 -28.80 0.80 -11.41
CA HIS A 340 -28.60 -0.64 -11.27
C HIS A 340 -28.70 -1.10 -9.80
N VAL A 341 -29.58 -0.43 -9.05
CA VAL A 341 -30.05 -0.82 -7.71
C VAL A 341 -31.58 -0.77 -7.71
N ALA A 342 -32.26 -1.87 -7.41
CA ALA A 342 -33.71 -1.99 -7.63
C ALA A 342 -34.54 -1.00 -6.80
N SER A 343 -34.09 -0.65 -5.60
CA SER A 343 -34.75 0.36 -4.75
C SER A 343 -34.47 1.81 -5.18
N ALA A 344 -33.60 2.06 -6.16
CA ALA A 344 -33.26 3.41 -6.59
C ALA A 344 -34.33 4.02 -7.52
N PRO A 345 -34.53 5.35 -7.49
CA PRO A 345 -35.40 6.02 -8.46
C PRO A 345 -34.94 5.80 -9.89
N GLY A 346 -35.86 5.38 -10.77
CA GLY A 346 -35.55 5.14 -12.19
C GLY A 346 -34.75 3.87 -12.46
N ALA A 347 -34.69 2.94 -11.49
CA ALA A 347 -33.97 1.67 -11.63
C ALA A 347 -34.37 0.88 -12.88
N ALA A 348 -33.37 0.26 -13.50
CA ALA A 348 -33.55 -0.78 -14.49
C ALA A 348 -34.16 -2.04 -13.84
N SER A 349 -34.55 -3.01 -14.67
CA SER A 349 -35.02 -4.33 -14.19
C SER A 349 -33.83 -5.15 -13.67
N VAL A 350 -33.37 -4.84 -12.46
CA VAL A 350 -32.26 -5.52 -11.75
C VAL A 350 -32.73 -6.13 -10.43
N HIS A 351 -31.99 -7.10 -9.91
CA HIS A 351 -32.31 -7.77 -8.65
C HIS A 351 -31.17 -7.59 -7.63
N THR A 352 -31.41 -6.79 -6.58
CA THR A 352 -30.39 -6.39 -5.58
C THR A 352 -30.88 -6.56 -4.13
N PRO A 353 -31.34 -7.76 -3.72
CA PRO A 353 -32.12 -7.96 -2.50
C PRO A 353 -31.41 -7.53 -1.21
N ALA A 354 -30.08 -7.67 -1.14
CA ALA A 354 -29.30 -7.23 0.01
C ALA A 354 -29.26 -5.70 0.13
N LEU A 355 -29.01 -4.99 -0.97
CA LEU A 355 -29.04 -3.52 -1.00
C LEU A 355 -30.46 -2.99 -0.73
N ASP A 356 -31.48 -3.66 -1.28
CA ASP A 356 -32.87 -3.29 -1.08
C ASP A 356 -33.32 -3.50 0.38
N ALA A 357 -32.82 -4.56 1.03
CA ALA A 357 -33.06 -4.78 2.46
C ALA A 357 -32.40 -3.68 3.31
N LEU A 358 -31.16 -3.30 3.00
CA LEU A 358 -30.48 -2.18 3.67
C LEU A 358 -31.23 -0.86 3.48
N ALA A 359 -31.68 -0.56 2.26
CA ALA A 359 -32.47 0.64 1.98
C ALA A 359 -33.78 0.67 2.78
N ARG A 360 -34.47 -0.47 2.93
CA ARG A 360 -35.71 -0.58 3.73
C ARG A 360 -35.48 -0.46 5.24
N GLN A 361 -34.33 -0.92 5.72
CA GLN A 361 -33.99 -0.90 7.15
C GLN A 361 -33.27 0.38 7.57
N GLY A 362 -32.76 1.15 6.62
CA GLY A 362 -31.98 2.37 6.85
C GLY A 362 -32.50 3.55 6.06
N VAL A 363 -31.56 4.33 5.49
CA VAL A 363 -31.86 5.55 4.73
C VAL A 363 -31.23 5.42 3.35
N LEU A 364 -32.04 5.66 2.31
CA LEU A 364 -31.59 5.76 0.93
C LEU A 364 -31.51 7.24 0.53
N PHE A 365 -30.34 7.67 0.04
CA PHE A 365 -30.15 9.00 -0.54
C PHE A 365 -30.34 8.90 -2.06
N SER A 366 -31.44 9.45 -2.58
CA SER A 366 -31.72 9.51 -4.03
C SER A 366 -30.80 10.45 -4.79
N ASP A 367 -30.36 11.52 -4.13
CA ASP A 367 -29.54 12.60 -4.69
C ASP A 367 -28.13 12.55 -4.09
N CYS A 368 -27.40 11.47 -4.39
CA CYS A 368 -26.03 11.25 -3.94
C CYS A 368 -25.08 11.27 -5.14
N PHE A 369 -24.21 12.27 -5.21
CA PHE A 369 -23.30 12.50 -6.34
C PHE A 369 -21.85 12.24 -5.96
N ALA A 370 -21.14 11.47 -6.77
CA ALA A 370 -19.69 11.33 -6.64
C ALA A 370 -19.00 12.65 -6.99
N THR A 371 -17.91 12.98 -6.27
CA THR A 371 -17.12 14.20 -6.52
C THR A 371 -16.25 14.08 -7.77
N SER A 372 -16.04 12.86 -8.27
CA SER A 372 -15.36 12.56 -9.52
C SER A 372 -15.96 11.30 -10.16
N ASN A 373 -15.86 11.20 -11.48
CA ASN A 373 -16.18 10.00 -12.26
C ASN A 373 -14.96 9.08 -12.47
N ILE A 374 -13.85 9.33 -11.76
CA ILE A 374 -12.63 8.53 -11.82
C ILE A 374 -12.42 7.86 -10.45
N THR A 375 -12.09 6.56 -10.45
CA THR A 375 -11.98 5.71 -9.25
C THR A 375 -11.15 6.34 -8.13
N LEU A 376 -9.87 6.62 -8.35
CA LEU A 376 -8.97 7.10 -7.29
C LEU A 376 -9.34 8.49 -6.77
N PRO A 377 -9.60 9.53 -7.60
CA PRO A 377 -10.09 10.82 -7.12
C PRO A 377 -11.38 10.73 -6.29
N SER A 378 -12.33 9.87 -6.70
CA SER A 378 -13.59 9.68 -5.98
C SER A 378 -13.37 9.06 -4.59
N HIS A 379 -12.54 8.01 -4.51
CA HIS A 379 -12.22 7.35 -3.24
C HIS A 379 -11.32 8.17 -2.33
N ALA A 380 -10.36 8.94 -2.87
CA ALA A 380 -9.57 9.89 -2.11
C ALA A 380 -10.46 10.97 -1.48
N ALA A 381 -11.42 11.51 -2.25
CA ALA A 381 -12.40 12.46 -1.74
C ALA A 381 -13.31 11.84 -0.66
N LEU A 382 -13.76 10.60 -0.86
CA LEU A 382 -14.57 9.87 0.11
C LEU A 382 -13.82 9.67 1.45
N LEU A 383 -12.55 9.26 1.39
CA LEU A 383 -11.76 8.96 2.59
C LEU A 383 -11.22 10.22 3.27
N THR A 384 -11.07 11.35 2.59
CA THR A 384 -10.57 12.60 3.21
C THR A 384 -11.67 13.61 3.53
N GLY A 385 -12.85 13.47 2.92
CA GLY A 385 -13.90 14.48 2.95
C GLY A 385 -13.57 15.75 2.15
N LEU A 386 -12.52 15.73 1.33
CA LEU A 386 -12.06 16.86 0.52
C LEU A 386 -12.46 16.72 -0.95
N HIS A 387 -12.65 17.83 -1.65
CA HIS A 387 -12.93 17.79 -3.09
C HIS A 387 -11.65 17.37 -3.86
N PRO A 388 -11.75 16.69 -5.03
CA PRO A 388 -10.58 16.33 -5.85
C PRO A 388 -9.61 17.50 -6.13
N ARG A 389 -10.16 18.71 -6.28
CA ARG A 389 -9.38 19.96 -6.40
C ARG A 389 -8.44 20.21 -5.20
N ASP A 390 -8.91 19.94 -3.99
CA ASP A 390 -8.16 20.21 -2.76
C ASP A 390 -7.20 19.07 -2.42
N THR A 391 -7.58 17.83 -2.76
CA THR A 391 -6.66 16.67 -2.66
C THR A 391 -5.54 16.71 -3.70
N GLY A 392 -5.74 17.44 -4.81
CA GLY A 392 -4.84 17.43 -5.98
C GLY A 392 -4.91 16.14 -6.83
N ILE A 393 -5.74 15.17 -6.44
CA ILE A 393 -5.85 13.87 -7.10
C ILE A 393 -6.93 13.94 -8.18
N THR A 394 -6.52 13.94 -9.45
CA THR A 394 -7.42 14.07 -10.61
C THR A 394 -7.36 12.90 -11.59
N ASN A 395 -6.54 11.89 -11.30
CA ASN A 395 -6.35 10.70 -12.12
C ASN A 395 -6.01 9.48 -11.24
N ASN A 396 -5.93 8.28 -11.84
CA ASN A 396 -5.62 7.02 -11.16
C ASN A 396 -4.11 6.75 -10.94
N ARG A 397 -3.25 7.76 -11.14
CA ARG A 397 -1.78 7.65 -11.07
C ARG A 397 -1.16 8.54 -9.99
N THR A 398 -1.88 9.58 -9.56
CA THR A 398 -1.42 10.47 -8.49
C THR A 398 -1.71 9.85 -7.14
N ARG A 399 -0.65 9.57 -6.37
CA ARG A 399 -0.74 9.04 -5.01
C ARG A 399 -1.25 10.10 -4.05
N LEU A 400 -2.10 9.73 -3.10
CA LEU A 400 -2.49 10.58 -1.97
C LEU A 400 -1.25 10.89 -1.11
N GLY A 401 -1.08 12.16 -0.75
CA GLY A 401 0.03 12.60 0.11
C GLY A 401 -0.19 12.20 1.56
N GLU A 402 0.88 11.86 2.27
CA GLU A 402 0.86 11.38 3.67
C GLU A 402 0.36 12.42 4.68
N GLN A 403 0.25 13.69 4.29
CA GLN A 403 -0.28 14.77 5.13
C GLN A 403 -1.81 14.85 5.09
N ALA A 404 -2.48 14.00 4.30
CA ALA A 404 -3.93 13.99 4.20
C ALA A 404 -4.53 13.32 5.45
N ASP A 405 -5.47 13.98 6.12
CA ASP A 405 -6.23 13.35 7.19
C ASP A 405 -7.29 12.41 6.61
N THR A 406 -7.26 11.13 6.93
CA THR A 406 -8.23 10.14 6.42
C THR A 406 -9.28 9.73 7.45
N LEU A 407 -10.43 9.29 6.95
CA LEU A 407 -11.53 8.70 7.73
C LEU A 407 -11.04 7.50 8.54
N ALA A 408 -10.15 6.69 7.97
CA ALA A 408 -9.54 5.56 8.66
C ALA A 408 -8.70 6.02 9.85
N GLU A 409 -7.91 7.09 9.71
CA GLU A 409 -7.16 7.68 10.83
C GLU A 409 -8.09 8.19 11.93
N ARG A 410 -9.21 8.84 11.58
CA ARG A 410 -10.21 9.28 12.56
C ARG A 410 -10.82 8.12 13.35
N PHE A 411 -11.13 7.00 12.68
CA PHE A 411 -11.58 5.79 13.37
C PHE A 411 -10.48 5.17 14.23
N GLN A 412 -9.24 5.14 13.73
CA GLN A 412 -8.08 4.68 14.46
C GLN A 412 -7.84 5.50 15.74
N GLU A 413 -7.92 6.83 15.66
CA GLU A 413 -7.85 7.76 16.81
C GLU A 413 -8.97 7.51 17.81
N ALA A 414 -10.17 7.16 17.34
CA ALA A 414 -11.33 6.80 18.16
C ALA A 414 -11.25 5.38 18.76
N GLY A 415 -10.15 4.66 18.57
CA GLY A 415 -9.91 3.34 19.18
C GLY A 415 -10.37 2.14 18.34
N TYR A 416 -10.84 2.35 17.11
CA TYR A 416 -11.24 1.26 16.22
C TYR A 416 -10.01 0.52 15.66
N ALA A 417 -10.16 -0.79 15.43
CA ALA A 417 -9.31 -1.50 14.50
C ALA A 417 -9.79 -1.23 13.07
N THR A 418 -8.86 -0.84 12.21
CA THR A 418 -9.18 -0.35 10.87
C THR A 418 -8.73 -1.36 9.82
N LEU A 419 -9.69 -1.92 9.07
CA LEU A 419 -9.45 -2.98 8.08
C LEU A 419 -9.86 -2.49 6.69
N ALA A 420 -9.07 -2.80 5.66
CA ALA A 420 -9.42 -2.51 4.28
C ALA A 420 -9.19 -3.69 3.34
N VAL A 421 -10.18 -4.00 2.50
CA VAL A 421 -10.01 -4.93 1.39
C VAL A 421 -10.36 -4.19 0.11
N THR A 422 -9.36 -3.95 -0.75
CA THR A 422 -9.57 -3.38 -2.07
C THR A 422 -9.50 -4.45 -3.14
N SER A 423 -10.37 -4.31 -4.14
CA SER A 423 -10.50 -5.28 -5.23
C SER A 423 -9.79 -4.84 -6.51
N ALA A 424 -9.41 -3.57 -6.62
CA ALA A 424 -8.74 -3.00 -7.78
C ALA A 424 -7.22 -2.90 -7.57
N LYS A 425 -6.42 -3.34 -8.54
CA LYS A 425 -4.95 -3.34 -8.47
C LYS A 425 -4.32 -1.98 -8.28
N HIS A 426 -4.92 -0.94 -8.83
CA HIS A 426 -4.41 0.43 -8.73
C HIS A 426 -4.84 1.13 -7.42
N MET A 427 -5.57 0.45 -6.54
CA MET A 427 -5.97 0.96 -5.22
C MET A 427 -5.15 0.36 -4.08
N ASN A 428 -4.00 -0.24 -4.39
CA ASN A 428 -3.03 -0.67 -3.38
C ASN A 428 -2.41 0.55 -2.67
N HIS A 429 -1.98 0.40 -1.41
CA HIS A 429 -1.42 1.51 -0.64
C HIS A 429 -0.13 2.10 -1.27
N PRO A 430 0.86 1.30 -1.71
CA PRO A 430 2.06 1.85 -2.36
C PRO A 430 1.75 2.78 -3.54
N TRP A 431 0.78 2.42 -4.37
CA TRP A 431 0.38 3.18 -5.56
C TRP A 431 -0.53 4.38 -5.24
N SER A 432 -1.55 4.16 -4.41
CA SER A 432 -2.66 5.11 -4.24
C SER A 432 -2.58 5.97 -2.98
N GLY A 433 -1.84 5.51 -1.96
CA GLY A 433 -1.84 6.11 -0.62
C GLY A 433 -3.09 5.80 0.22
N LEU A 434 -4.13 5.18 -0.33
CA LEU A 434 -5.42 4.99 0.36
C LEU A 434 -5.39 4.04 1.57
N GLY A 435 -4.30 3.29 1.76
CA GLY A 435 -4.09 2.50 2.98
C GLY A 435 -3.75 3.31 4.23
N GLN A 436 -3.53 4.62 4.11
CA GLN A 436 -3.26 5.48 5.27
C GLN A 436 -4.41 5.41 6.28
N GLY A 437 -4.07 5.14 7.55
CA GLY A 437 -5.05 4.95 8.63
C GLY A 437 -5.54 3.52 8.83
N PHE A 438 -5.23 2.57 7.95
CA PHE A 438 -5.62 1.16 8.09
C PHE A 438 -4.56 0.31 8.81
N ASP A 439 -4.98 -0.47 9.82
CA ASP A 439 -4.13 -1.43 10.54
C ASP A 439 -3.74 -2.61 9.67
N ARG A 440 -4.69 -3.01 8.82
CA ARG A 440 -4.56 -4.15 7.93
C ARG A 440 -5.25 -3.82 6.63
N MET A 441 -4.56 -4.07 5.52
CA MET A 441 -5.10 -3.83 4.19
C MET A 441 -4.70 -4.96 3.25
N ALA A 442 -5.60 -5.35 2.36
CA ALA A 442 -5.29 -6.30 1.31
C ALA A 442 -5.75 -5.77 -0.03
N TRP A 443 -4.89 -5.92 -1.03
CA TRP A 443 -5.12 -5.55 -2.41
C TRP A 443 -4.72 -6.72 -3.32
N PRO A 444 -5.29 -6.84 -4.53
CA PRO A 444 -4.89 -7.89 -5.46
C PRO A 444 -3.41 -7.81 -5.86
N SER A 445 -2.86 -8.92 -6.34
CA SER A 445 -1.56 -8.92 -7.02
C SER A 445 -1.60 -8.07 -8.29
N ALA A 446 -0.44 -7.72 -8.84
CA ALA A 446 -0.36 -6.89 -10.04
C ALA A 446 -1.01 -7.53 -11.29
N GLU A 447 -1.24 -8.84 -11.28
CA GLU A 447 -1.65 -9.63 -12.45
C GLU A 447 -3.14 -9.52 -12.77
N ARG A 448 -4.01 -9.42 -11.76
CA ARG A 448 -5.46 -9.32 -11.96
C ARG A 448 -6.15 -8.61 -10.81
N ASP A 449 -7.31 -8.02 -11.09
CA ASP A 449 -8.21 -7.54 -10.04
C ASP A 449 -8.83 -8.72 -9.26
N ARG A 450 -9.26 -8.46 -8.02
CA ARG A 450 -9.84 -9.47 -7.12
C ARG A 450 -11.37 -9.50 -7.29
N SER A 451 -11.95 -10.68 -7.28
CA SER A 451 -13.42 -10.83 -7.33
C SER A 451 -14.07 -10.54 -5.97
N ALA A 452 -15.36 -10.17 -5.96
CA ALA A 452 -16.09 -9.93 -4.71
C ALA A 452 -16.07 -11.14 -3.75
N PRO A 453 -16.27 -12.41 -4.20
CA PRO A 453 -16.21 -13.56 -3.31
C PRO A 453 -14.86 -13.69 -2.58
N GLU A 454 -13.75 -13.44 -3.28
CA GLU A 454 -12.41 -13.47 -2.69
C GLU A 454 -12.24 -12.36 -1.64
N SER A 455 -12.67 -11.14 -1.97
CA SER A 455 -12.62 -10.00 -1.04
C SER A 455 -13.47 -10.22 0.22
N VAL A 456 -14.69 -10.75 0.06
CA VAL A 456 -15.58 -11.06 1.18
C VAL A 456 -15.05 -12.20 2.04
N ALA A 457 -14.52 -13.26 1.43
CA ALA A 457 -13.94 -14.38 2.18
C ALA A 457 -12.74 -13.94 3.02
N LEU A 458 -11.88 -13.10 2.46
CA LEU A 458 -10.75 -12.52 3.19
C LEU A 458 -11.22 -11.68 4.38
N LEU A 459 -12.15 -10.75 4.14
CA LEU A 459 -12.69 -9.89 5.19
C LEU A 459 -13.33 -10.70 6.33
N ARG A 460 -14.11 -11.74 6.01
CA ARG A 460 -14.74 -12.60 7.03
C ARG A 460 -13.71 -13.25 7.96
N ARG A 461 -12.58 -13.71 7.43
CA ARG A 461 -11.50 -14.27 8.26
C ARG A 461 -10.94 -13.23 9.21
N TRP A 462 -10.71 -12.01 8.73
CA TRP A 462 -10.17 -10.92 9.55
C TRP A 462 -11.16 -10.46 10.62
N MET A 463 -12.45 -10.39 10.30
CA MET A 463 -13.47 -10.02 11.29
C MET A 463 -13.51 -11.01 12.46
N ALA A 464 -13.37 -12.32 12.19
CA ALA A 464 -13.32 -13.34 13.23
C ALA A 464 -12.12 -13.16 14.19
N GLU A 465 -11.01 -12.57 13.73
CA GLU A 465 -9.84 -12.24 14.57
C GLU A 465 -10.03 -10.96 15.43
N HIS A 466 -11.15 -10.25 15.26
CA HIS A 466 -11.37 -8.91 15.84
C HIS A 466 -12.76 -8.73 16.48
N GLU A 467 -13.49 -9.81 16.78
CA GLU A 467 -14.87 -9.75 17.30
C GLU A 467 -15.01 -9.05 18.66
N ASP A 468 -13.90 -8.81 19.35
CA ASP A 468 -13.81 -8.28 20.70
C ASP A 468 -13.38 -6.80 20.76
N ARG A 469 -13.31 -6.11 19.62
CA ARG A 469 -13.01 -4.66 19.57
C ARG A 469 -13.79 -3.92 18.47
N PRO A 470 -13.94 -2.59 18.58
CA PRO A 470 -14.60 -1.80 17.54
C PRO A 470 -13.89 -1.93 16.19
N LEU A 471 -14.66 -2.07 15.11
CA LEU A 471 -14.13 -2.26 13.76
C LEU A 471 -14.59 -1.16 12.80
N PHE A 472 -13.65 -0.53 12.12
CA PHE A 472 -13.94 0.26 10.92
C PHE A 472 -13.41 -0.51 9.72
N ILE A 473 -14.30 -0.84 8.80
CA ILE A 473 -13.99 -1.70 7.66
C ILE A 473 -14.32 -0.95 6.39
N TRP A 474 -13.37 -0.91 5.45
CA TRP A 474 -13.62 -0.53 4.07
C TRP A 474 -13.54 -1.76 3.16
N LEU A 475 -14.68 -2.15 2.58
CA LEU A 475 -14.77 -3.21 1.58
C LEU A 475 -15.04 -2.59 0.21
N HIS A 476 -14.05 -2.62 -0.66
CA HIS A 476 -14.18 -2.16 -2.04
C HIS A 476 -14.31 -3.33 -3.00
N LEU A 477 -15.37 -3.35 -3.80
CA LEU A 477 -15.68 -4.37 -4.81
C LEU A 477 -15.50 -3.80 -6.23
N TYR A 478 -15.15 -4.66 -7.19
CA TYR A 478 -14.77 -4.24 -8.56
C TYR A 478 -15.56 -4.97 -9.66
N ASP A 479 -16.47 -5.87 -9.29
CA ASP A 479 -17.15 -6.80 -10.20
C ASP A 479 -18.08 -6.10 -11.21
N ALA A 480 -18.51 -4.87 -10.92
CA ALA A 480 -19.27 -4.02 -11.83
C ALA A 480 -18.37 -3.22 -12.79
N HIS A 481 -17.12 -3.63 -12.99
CA HIS A 481 -16.15 -3.01 -13.87
C HIS A 481 -15.80 -3.90 -15.08
N ARG A 482 -15.40 -3.29 -16.20
CA ARG A 482 -14.88 -4.02 -17.37
C ARG A 482 -13.71 -4.94 -16.96
N PRO A 483 -13.60 -6.18 -17.50
CA PRO A 483 -14.33 -6.73 -18.65
C PRO A 483 -15.73 -7.31 -18.35
N TYR A 484 -16.33 -7.04 -17.19
CA TYR A 484 -17.64 -7.57 -16.77
C TYR A 484 -17.65 -9.10 -16.83
N ASP A 485 -16.95 -9.71 -15.87
CA ASP A 485 -16.73 -11.14 -15.79
C ASP A 485 -17.50 -11.74 -14.59
N PRO A 486 -18.84 -11.83 -14.64
CA PRO A 486 -19.61 -12.38 -13.53
C PRO A 486 -19.36 -13.89 -13.40
N PRO A 487 -19.44 -14.45 -12.17
CA PRO A 487 -19.41 -15.89 -11.97
C PRO A 487 -20.51 -16.59 -12.80
N ASP A 488 -20.24 -17.80 -13.30
CA ASP A 488 -21.18 -18.58 -14.14
C ASP A 488 -22.57 -18.72 -13.50
N THR A 489 -22.62 -18.86 -12.18
CA THR A 489 -23.87 -18.94 -11.41
C THR A 489 -24.75 -17.70 -11.56
N HIS A 490 -24.16 -16.54 -11.82
CA HIS A 490 -24.89 -15.28 -12.05
C HIS A 490 -25.21 -15.11 -13.53
N THR A 491 -24.29 -15.51 -14.43
CA THR A 491 -24.55 -15.51 -15.87
C THR A 491 -25.80 -16.31 -16.22
N LEU A 492 -25.94 -17.51 -15.68
CA LEU A 492 -27.09 -18.39 -15.95
C LEU A 492 -28.43 -17.90 -15.37
N LEU A 493 -28.42 -16.92 -14.46
CA LEU A 493 -29.66 -16.28 -13.97
C LEU A 493 -30.22 -15.27 -14.97
N HIS A 494 -29.36 -14.68 -15.78
CA HIS A 494 -29.72 -13.57 -16.68
C HIS A 494 -29.67 -13.96 -18.15
N TYR A 495 -28.92 -15.00 -18.51
CA TYR A 495 -28.76 -15.48 -19.88
C TYR A 495 -29.10 -16.98 -19.98
N PRO A 496 -29.91 -17.40 -20.98
CA PRO A 496 -30.17 -18.80 -21.27
C PRO A 496 -28.88 -19.61 -21.48
N ALA A 497 -28.91 -20.90 -21.13
CA ALA A 497 -27.79 -21.80 -21.39
C ALA A 497 -27.42 -21.80 -22.88
N GLY A 498 -26.14 -21.51 -23.19
CA GLY A 498 -25.62 -21.45 -24.56
C GLY A 498 -25.63 -20.05 -25.21
N GLN A 499 -26.17 -19.02 -24.55
CA GLN A 499 -25.92 -17.63 -24.93
C GLN A 499 -24.64 -17.13 -24.25
N ASP A 500 -23.71 -16.60 -25.04
CA ASP A 500 -22.54 -15.91 -24.53
C ASP A 500 -22.93 -14.46 -24.15
N PRO A 501 -22.90 -14.09 -22.85
CA PRO A 501 -23.19 -12.73 -22.40
C PRO A 501 -22.16 -11.70 -22.90
N ARG A 502 -21.04 -12.15 -23.48
CA ARG A 502 -20.00 -11.33 -24.07
C ARG A 502 -20.08 -11.32 -25.60
N SER A 503 -21.14 -11.88 -26.19
CA SER A 503 -21.33 -11.83 -27.64
C SER A 503 -21.66 -10.42 -28.10
N ASP A 504 -20.93 -9.94 -29.10
CA ASP A 504 -21.23 -8.67 -29.82
C ASP A 504 -22.60 -8.70 -30.55
N THR A 505 -23.29 -9.84 -30.54
CA THR A 505 -24.59 -10.05 -31.18
C THR A 505 -25.74 -10.23 -30.18
N LEU A 506 -25.55 -9.83 -28.91
CA LEU A 506 -26.65 -9.83 -27.93
C LEU A 506 -27.84 -9.02 -28.48
N PRO A 507 -29.07 -9.57 -28.46
CA PRO A 507 -30.24 -8.84 -28.91
C PRO A 507 -30.39 -7.58 -28.06
N SER A 508 -30.57 -6.42 -28.72
CA SER A 508 -30.91 -5.16 -28.03
C SER A 508 -32.08 -5.43 -27.06
N PRO A 509 -32.04 -4.86 -25.84
CA PRO A 509 -33.08 -5.09 -24.86
C PRO A 509 -34.44 -4.84 -25.51
N SER A 510 -35.28 -5.89 -25.55
CA SER A 510 -36.57 -5.85 -26.20
C SER A 510 -37.57 -5.13 -25.29
N GLY A 511 -37.59 -3.80 -25.40
CA GLY A 511 -38.50 -2.93 -24.69
C GLY A 511 -38.21 -1.46 -24.97
N PRO A 512 -39.16 -0.55 -24.75
CA PRO A 512 -38.85 0.87 -24.76
C PRO A 512 -37.79 1.13 -23.69
N LEU A 513 -36.69 1.76 -24.08
CA LEU A 513 -35.73 2.30 -23.12
C LEU A 513 -36.49 3.18 -22.12
N PRO A 514 -36.11 3.18 -20.83
CA PRO A 514 -36.60 4.16 -19.88
C PRO A 514 -36.61 5.56 -20.52
N PRO A 515 -37.62 6.41 -20.28
CA PRO A 515 -37.73 7.70 -20.96
C PRO A 515 -36.45 8.56 -20.89
N HIS A 516 -35.67 8.42 -19.83
CA HIS A 516 -34.39 9.12 -19.62
C HIS A 516 -33.20 8.56 -20.43
N LEU A 517 -33.34 7.36 -21.01
CA LEU A 517 -32.37 6.74 -21.92
C LEU A 517 -32.80 6.86 -23.40
N THR A 518 -33.95 7.51 -23.68
CA THR A 518 -34.39 7.78 -25.04
C THR A 518 -33.36 8.67 -25.76
N GLY A 519 -32.67 8.11 -26.75
CA GLY A 519 -31.66 8.82 -27.53
C GLY A 519 -30.21 8.57 -27.12
N VAL A 520 -29.96 7.79 -26.05
CA VAL A 520 -28.63 7.27 -25.75
C VAL A 520 -28.30 6.20 -26.80
N ARG A 521 -27.25 6.42 -27.57
CA ARG A 521 -26.64 5.40 -28.45
C ARG A 521 -25.27 5.06 -27.88
N ASP A 522 -24.94 3.77 -27.85
CA ASP A 522 -23.55 3.37 -27.68
C ASP A 522 -22.76 3.92 -28.87
N LEU A 523 -21.59 4.51 -28.62
CA LEU A 523 -20.76 5.14 -29.65
C LEU A 523 -19.84 4.13 -30.32
#